data_AF-A0A2M9HGY5-F1
#
_entry.id   AF-A0A2M9HGY5-F1
#
_cell.length_a   1.000
_cell.length_b   1.000
_cell.length_c   1.000
_cell.angle_alpha   90.00
_cell.angle_beta   90.00
_cell.angle_gamma   90.00
#
_symmetry.space_group_name_H-M   'P 1'
#
loop_
_entity.id
_entity.type
_entity.pdbx_description
1 polymer ?
#
loop_
_entity_poly.entity_id
_entity_poly.type
_entity_poly.pdbx_seq_one_letter_code
_entity_poly.pdbx_strand_id
1 'polypeptide(L)'
;MRISVSARRPLAFVVALLVVAAGAFATTISPTPAEAAGTQQMWRMYNPNSGEHFYTANVAERNQLCNAGWSPEGVGWVAPTGGVPVYRLYNNPKRGSGTVGDHHYTMNPYERDMLIRAGWRYEGVGWRSGGRVPLYRQYNPHVNSKRHSGAHNYTTNYAENASLVRAGWRAEGVGWYAVRAGYKAKSCTPRKTSRPKTVNWRAASGRQPNLSRYRGLGVVVNISHQKVFIQSHGRTIYTMTASTGMNNSTPRGRYTIRYRGTHFYNPSERMGGDYWVGFIGTTYLFHSVPTGVSMGSYIPSEGAKLGRPASHGCVRLSVSDAQWFYRSVPDGTPVTIL
;
A
#
# COMPACT_ATOMS: atom_id res chain seq x y z
N MET A 1 -44.37 -51.87 -40.53
CA MET A 1 -44.17 -50.75 -39.60
C MET A 1 -42.84 -50.07 -39.91
N ARG A 2 -42.89 -48.83 -40.41
CA ARG A 2 -41.82 -47.79 -40.49
C ARG A 2 -40.55 -48.14 -41.30
N ILE A 3 -40.43 -47.72 -42.57
CA ILE A 3 -40.13 -46.36 -43.13
C ILE A 3 -38.67 -45.93 -42.92
N SER A 4 -37.86 -46.17 -43.98
CA SER A 4 -37.12 -45.22 -44.83
C SER A 4 -36.35 -44.02 -44.24
N VAL A 5 -35.14 -43.81 -44.77
CA VAL A 5 -34.65 -42.57 -45.46
C VAL A 5 -33.20 -42.18 -45.08
N SER A 6 -32.32 -42.31 -46.09
CA SER A 6 -31.30 -41.36 -46.56
C SER A 6 -30.28 -40.76 -45.59
N ALA A 7 -29.04 -41.22 -45.72
CA ALA A 7 -27.84 -40.44 -45.41
C ALA A 7 -27.61 -39.36 -46.49
N ARG A 8 -27.80 -38.08 -46.16
CA ARG A 8 -27.33 -36.96 -47.00
C ARG A 8 -25.99 -36.45 -46.46
N ARG A 9 -24.96 -36.56 -47.29
CA ARG A 9 -23.65 -35.91 -47.12
C ARG A 9 -23.77 -34.42 -47.49
N PRO A 10 -23.03 -33.52 -46.83
CA PRO A 10 -23.14 -32.08 -47.07
C PRO A 10 -22.49 -31.66 -48.40
N LEU A 11 -23.17 -30.73 -49.08
CA LEU A 11 -22.66 -29.87 -50.15
C LEU A 11 -21.53 -28.99 -49.60
N ALA A 12 -20.38 -28.98 -50.26
CA ALA A 12 -19.43 -27.88 -50.16
C ALA A 12 -19.30 -27.26 -51.56
N PHE A 13 -19.95 -26.11 -51.74
CA PHE A 13 -19.77 -25.25 -52.91
C PHE A 13 -18.42 -24.53 -52.81
N VAL A 14 -17.68 -24.56 -53.92
CA VAL A 14 -16.52 -23.73 -54.20
C VAL A 14 -16.96 -22.27 -54.31
N VAL A 15 -16.28 -21.34 -53.64
CA VAL A 15 -16.20 -19.93 -54.10
C VAL A 15 -14.77 -19.44 -53.98
N ALA A 16 -14.38 -18.77 -55.07
CA ALA A 16 -13.05 -18.38 -55.48
C ALA A 16 -12.42 -17.27 -54.64
N LEU A 17 -11.09 -17.23 -54.79
CA LEU A 17 -10.19 -16.13 -54.50
C LEU A 17 -10.74 -14.77 -54.96
N LEU A 18 -10.69 -13.77 -54.09
CA LEU A 18 -10.70 -12.37 -54.49
C LEU A 18 -9.65 -11.64 -53.65
N VAL A 19 -8.52 -11.37 -54.30
CA VAL A 19 -7.45 -10.51 -53.81
C VAL A 19 -7.95 -9.07 -53.90
N VAL A 20 -8.15 -8.42 -52.76
CA VAL A 20 -8.25 -6.95 -52.68
C VAL A 20 -7.08 -6.47 -51.85
N ALA A 21 -6.04 -5.99 -52.55
CA ALA A 21 -4.96 -5.26 -51.93
C ALA A 21 -5.45 -3.82 -51.65
N ALA A 22 -5.69 -3.51 -50.37
CA ALA A 22 -5.93 -2.16 -49.93
C ALA A 22 -5.38 -1.95 -48.50
N GLY A 23 -4.32 -1.16 -48.42
CA GLY A 23 -4.02 -0.22 -47.33
C GLY A 23 -3.87 -0.73 -45.91
N ALA A 24 -2.63 -0.65 -45.39
CA ALA A 24 -2.33 0.15 -44.19
C ALA A 24 -0.82 0.12 -43.95
N PHE A 25 -0.17 1.28 -44.05
CA PHE A 25 1.15 1.47 -43.43
C PHE A 25 0.97 1.24 -41.92
N ALA A 26 1.38 0.08 -41.43
CA ALA A 26 1.54 -0.15 -40.00
C ALA A 26 2.72 0.70 -39.54
N THR A 27 2.45 1.91 -39.04
CA THR A 27 3.39 2.64 -38.22
C THR A 27 3.72 1.77 -37.02
N THR A 28 4.92 1.19 -37.02
CA THR A 28 5.46 0.52 -35.85
C THR A 28 5.73 1.58 -34.80
N ILE A 29 4.75 1.82 -33.93
CA ILE A 29 4.99 2.53 -32.68
C ILE A 29 5.90 1.63 -31.86
N SER A 30 7.21 1.82 -32.03
CA SER A 30 8.20 1.24 -31.15
C SER A 30 7.89 1.77 -29.74
N PRO A 31 7.57 0.92 -28.76
CA PRO A 31 7.39 1.40 -27.40
C PRO A 31 8.71 2.05 -26.98
N THR A 32 8.64 3.34 -26.66
CA THR A 32 9.73 4.07 -26.03
C THR A 32 10.24 3.26 -24.84
N PRO A 33 11.56 3.05 -24.69
CA PRO A 33 12.11 2.35 -23.53
C PRO A 33 11.59 3.02 -22.26
N ALA A 34 10.94 2.25 -21.40
CA ALA A 34 10.46 2.74 -20.12
C ALA A 34 11.65 3.33 -19.34
N GLU A 35 11.56 4.64 -19.12
CA GLU A 35 12.46 5.47 -18.33
C GLU A 35 12.75 4.81 -16.97
N ALA A 36 14.00 4.89 -16.52
CA ALA A 36 14.62 4.15 -15.42
C ALA A 36 13.63 3.70 -14.32
N ALA A 37 13.14 2.46 -14.42
CA ALA A 37 12.32 1.86 -13.38
C ALA A 37 13.18 1.73 -12.12
N GLY A 38 12.89 2.55 -11.11
CA GLY A 38 13.40 2.33 -9.77
C GLY A 38 13.10 0.90 -9.29
N THR A 39 13.81 0.44 -8.28
CA THR A 39 13.60 -0.90 -7.74
C THR A 39 13.32 -0.85 -6.25
N GLN A 40 12.53 -1.81 -5.76
CA GLN A 40 12.23 -1.98 -4.34
C GLN A 40 12.51 -3.42 -3.91
N GLN A 41 13.08 -3.58 -2.72
CA GLN A 41 13.31 -4.88 -2.12
C GLN A 41 12.02 -5.42 -1.51
N MET A 42 11.65 -6.65 -1.87
CA MET A 42 10.50 -7.34 -1.30
C MET A 42 10.97 -8.30 -0.22
N TRP A 43 10.65 -8.00 1.04
CA TRP A 43 10.97 -8.83 2.19
C TRP A 43 10.03 -10.02 2.26
N ARG A 44 10.60 -11.20 2.49
CA ARG A 44 9.87 -12.44 2.77
C ARG A 44 9.93 -12.70 4.28
N MET A 45 8.77 -12.64 4.92
CA MET A 45 8.59 -12.78 6.36
C MET A 45 7.93 -14.11 6.66
N TYR A 46 8.51 -14.92 7.53
CA TYR A 46 7.99 -16.21 7.94
C TYR A 46 7.41 -16.14 9.36
N ASN A 47 6.22 -16.68 9.56
CA ASN A 47 5.63 -16.84 10.88
C ASN A 47 5.90 -18.26 11.41
N PRO A 48 6.75 -18.45 12.43
CA PRO A 48 7.05 -19.78 12.96
C PRO A 48 5.83 -20.46 13.63
N ASN A 49 4.84 -19.69 14.08
CA ASN A 49 3.66 -20.23 14.76
C ASN A 49 2.61 -20.78 13.80
N SER A 50 2.58 -20.24 12.58
CA SER A 50 1.51 -20.49 11.60
C SER A 50 2.04 -21.15 10.31
N GLY A 51 3.33 -20.98 10.02
CA GLY A 51 3.94 -21.41 8.77
C GLY A 51 3.68 -20.46 7.60
N GLU A 52 3.00 -19.33 7.83
CA GLU A 52 2.67 -18.33 6.82
C GLU A 52 3.88 -17.56 6.34
N HIS A 53 3.80 -17.13 5.09
CA HIS A 53 4.71 -16.13 4.53
C HIS A 53 3.98 -14.83 4.24
N PHE A 54 4.63 -13.71 4.56
CA PHE A 54 4.15 -12.37 4.24
C PHE A 54 5.20 -11.61 3.44
N TYR A 55 4.75 -10.83 2.46
CA TYR A 55 5.61 -10.18 1.48
C TYR A 55 5.40 -8.67 1.45
N THR A 56 6.48 -7.90 1.65
CA THR A 56 6.36 -6.43 1.71
C THR A 56 7.62 -5.67 1.31
N ALA A 57 7.46 -4.54 0.64
CA ALA A 57 8.52 -3.54 0.51
C ALA A 57 8.55 -2.55 1.68
N ASN A 58 7.50 -2.52 2.51
CA ASN A 58 7.39 -1.58 3.61
C ASN A 58 8.24 -2.05 4.79
N VAL A 59 9.35 -1.33 5.00
CA VAL A 59 10.28 -1.58 6.11
C VAL A 59 9.59 -1.48 7.48
N ALA A 60 8.60 -0.62 7.65
CA ALA A 60 7.86 -0.50 8.91
C ALA A 60 6.97 -1.72 9.17
N GLU A 61 6.25 -2.21 8.14
CA GLU A 61 5.43 -3.43 8.21
C GLU A 61 6.31 -4.65 8.54
N ARG A 62 7.45 -4.78 7.86
CA ARG A 62 8.48 -5.79 8.17
C ARG A 62 8.92 -5.73 9.63
N ASN A 63 9.22 -4.54 10.14
CA ASN A 63 9.67 -4.38 11.53
C ASN A 63 8.55 -4.69 12.54
N GLN A 64 7.30 -4.37 12.22
CA GLN A 64 6.15 -4.73 13.05
C GLN A 64 5.97 -6.25 13.13
N LEU A 65 6.12 -6.95 12.00
CA LEU A 65 6.10 -8.42 11.96
C LEU A 65 7.24 -9.00 12.79
N CYS A 66 8.45 -8.46 12.70
CA CYS A 66 9.58 -8.86 13.55
C CYS A 66 9.27 -8.70 15.06
N ASN A 67 8.62 -7.59 15.44
CA ASN A 67 8.20 -7.39 16.83
C ASN A 67 7.07 -8.34 17.27
N ALA A 68 6.27 -8.83 16.32
CA ALA A 68 5.22 -9.82 16.54
C ALA A 68 5.74 -11.27 16.51
N GLY A 69 7.06 -11.47 16.45
CA GLY A 69 7.69 -12.80 16.47
C GLY A 69 7.87 -13.46 15.09
N TRP A 70 7.62 -12.74 14.00
CA TRP A 70 7.92 -13.24 12.65
C TRP A 70 9.41 -13.12 12.35
N SER A 71 9.94 -14.06 11.57
CA SER A 71 11.35 -14.11 11.18
C SER A 71 11.51 -13.67 9.72
N PRO A 72 12.37 -12.68 9.41
CA PRO A 72 12.71 -12.39 8.02
C PRO A 72 13.62 -13.48 7.47
N GLU A 73 13.27 -14.01 6.31
CA GLU A 73 14.09 -15.01 5.61
C GLU A 73 15.09 -14.38 4.62
N GLY A 74 14.92 -13.08 4.39
CA GLY A 74 15.71 -12.25 3.50
C GLY A 74 14.85 -11.39 2.57
N VAL A 75 15.48 -10.89 1.51
CA VAL A 75 14.76 -10.30 0.37
C VAL A 75 14.33 -11.46 -0.52
N GLY A 76 13.03 -11.68 -0.69
CA GLY A 76 12.49 -12.76 -1.53
C GLY A 76 12.67 -12.50 -3.02
N TRP A 77 12.61 -11.23 -3.43
CA TRP A 77 12.95 -10.74 -4.77
C TRP A 77 13.12 -9.22 -4.77
N VAL A 78 13.64 -8.67 -5.87
CA VAL A 78 13.63 -7.23 -6.14
C VAL A 78 12.57 -6.94 -7.20
N ALA A 79 11.58 -6.11 -6.85
CA ALA A 79 10.52 -5.69 -7.76
C ALA A 79 10.86 -4.34 -8.41
N PRO A 80 10.42 -4.08 -9.66
CA PRO A 80 10.45 -2.73 -10.21
C PRO A 80 9.42 -1.83 -9.50
N THR A 81 9.61 -0.52 -9.55
CA THR A 81 8.64 0.50 -9.08
C THR A 81 7.64 0.88 -10.16
N GLY A 82 7.92 0.56 -11.43
CA GLY A 82 7.01 0.64 -12.58
C GLY A 82 6.65 -0.74 -13.13
N GLY A 83 5.57 -0.82 -13.92
CA GLY A 83 5.13 -2.07 -14.56
C GLY A 83 3.71 -2.51 -14.16
N VAL A 84 3.40 -3.79 -14.40
CA VAL A 84 2.06 -4.34 -14.22
C VAL A 84 1.77 -4.53 -12.72
N PRO A 85 0.61 -4.09 -12.20
CA PRO A 85 0.33 -4.18 -10.77
C PRO A 85 0.21 -5.63 -10.28
N VAL A 86 0.75 -5.88 -9.07
CA VAL A 86 0.43 -7.06 -8.26
C VAL A 86 -0.48 -6.59 -7.12
N TYR A 87 -1.72 -7.08 -7.13
CA TYR A 87 -2.77 -6.74 -6.16
C TYR A 87 -2.57 -7.53 -4.86
N ARG A 88 -2.72 -6.86 -3.72
CA ARG A 88 -2.69 -7.46 -2.38
C ARG A 88 -4.11 -7.51 -1.81
N LEU A 89 -4.53 -8.68 -1.36
CA LEU A 89 -5.83 -8.88 -0.70
C LEU A 89 -5.61 -9.55 0.65
N TYR A 90 -6.45 -9.19 1.62
CA TYR A 90 -6.43 -9.76 2.96
C TYR A 90 -7.78 -10.39 3.31
N ASN A 91 -7.75 -11.66 3.69
CA ASN A 91 -8.91 -12.33 4.26
C ASN A 91 -8.99 -12.01 5.75
N ASN A 92 -9.93 -11.15 6.14
CA ASN A 92 -10.13 -10.86 7.56
C ASN A 92 -10.98 -11.98 8.19
N PRO A 93 -10.45 -12.77 9.13
CA PRO A 93 -11.22 -13.86 9.71
C PRO A 93 -12.40 -13.29 10.49
N LYS A 94 -13.59 -13.88 10.29
CA LYS A 94 -14.77 -13.51 11.09
C LYS A 94 -14.46 -13.80 12.56
N ARG A 95 -14.80 -12.86 13.45
CA ARG A 95 -14.58 -13.00 14.89
C ARG A 95 -15.25 -14.30 15.37
N GLY A 96 -14.48 -15.18 16.03
CA GLY A 96 -14.95 -16.48 16.50
C GLY A 96 -14.91 -17.64 15.48
N SER A 97 -14.46 -17.42 14.24
CA SER A 97 -14.40 -18.46 13.20
C SER A 97 -13.25 -19.46 13.35
N GLY A 98 -12.29 -19.20 14.25
CA GLY A 98 -11.07 -20.01 14.39
C GLY A 98 -10.14 -19.98 13.17
N THR A 99 -10.47 -19.21 12.13
CA THR A 99 -9.64 -19.03 10.92
C THR A 99 -8.64 -17.91 11.17
N VAL A 100 -7.42 -18.02 10.63
CA VAL A 100 -6.43 -16.93 10.64
C VAL A 100 -6.53 -16.07 9.39
N GLY A 101 -6.05 -14.84 9.47
CA GLY A 101 -6.07 -13.95 8.33
C GLY A 101 -4.97 -14.29 7.33
N ASP A 102 -5.35 -14.47 6.07
CA ASP A 102 -4.44 -14.84 4.99
C ASP A 102 -4.27 -13.69 3.99
N HIS A 103 -3.11 -13.61 3.35
CA HIS A 103 -2.84 -12.64 2.30
C HIS A 103 -2.70 -13.31 0.93
N HIS A 104 -3.40 -12.78 -0.06
CA HIS A 104 -3.31 -13.22 -1.45
C HIS A 104 -2.68 -12.17 -2.35
N TYR A 105 -1.88 -12.62 -3.32
CA TYR A 105 -1.17 -11.76 -4.25
C TYR A 105 -1.40 -12.22 -5.69
N THR A 106 -1.91 -11.32 -6.53
CA THR A 106 -2.24 -11.68 -7.92
C THR A 106 -2.07 -10.52 -8.88
N MET A 107 -1.62 -10.82 -10.11
CA MET A 107 -1.69 -9.89 -11.24
C MET A 107 -3.05 -9.92 -11.94
N ASN A 108 -3.89 -10.92 -11.66
CA ASN A 108 -5.15 -11.12 -12.36
C ASN A 108 -6.25 -10.24 -11.75
N PRO A 109 -6.76 -9.22 -12.46
CA PRO A 109 -7.82 -8.37 -11.94
C PRO A 109 -9.14 -9.13 -11.72
N TYR A 110 -9.42 -10.18 -12.49
CA TYR A 110 -10.62 -11.00 -12.29
C TYR A 110 -10.56 -11.81 -10.99
N GLU A 111 -9.39 -12.37 -10.66
CA GLU A 111 -9.17 -13.08 -9.39
C GLU A 111 -9.30 -12.12 -8.21
N ARG A 112 -8.73 -10.91 -8.32
CA ARG A 112 -8.91 -9.84 -7.35
C ARG A 112 -10.39 -9.53 -7.14
N ASP A 113 -11.15 -9.30 -8.22
CA ASP A 113 -12.56 -8.91 -8.14
C ASP A 113 -13.44 -10.05 -7.60
N MET A 114 -13.12 -11.30 -7.93
CA MET A 114 -13.76 -12.48 -7.34
C MET A 114 -13.53 -12.58 -5.84
N LEU A 115 -12.32 -12.36 -5.36
CA LEU A 115 -12.00 -12.38 -3.93
C LEU A 115 -12.65 -11.22 -3.18
N ILE A 116 -12.72 -10.03 -3.78
CA ILE A 116 -13.47 -8.89 -3.23
C ILE A 116 -14.95 -9.27 -3.07
N ARG A 117 -15.57 -9.86 -4.09
CA ARG A 117 -16.96 -10.36 -4.01
C ARG A 117 -17.14 -11.43 -2.94
N ALA A 118 -16.12 -12.25 -2.70
CA ALA A 118 -16.09 -13.25 -1.64
C ALA A 118 -15.83 -12.67 -0.24
N GLY A 119 -15.68 -11.34 -0.11
CA GLY A 119 -15.53 -10.64 1.17
C GLY A 119 -14.08 -10.38 1.60
N TRP A 120 -13.09 -10.65 0.74
CA TRP A 120 -11.71 -10.28 1.02
C TRP A 120 -11.54 -8.76 0.91
N ARG A 121 -10.70 -8.19 1.77
CA ARG A 121 -10.36 -6.77 1.72
C ARG A 121 -9.28 -6.55 0.67
N TYR A 122 -9.57 -5.71 -0.33
CA TYR A 122 -8.54 -5.22 -1.24
C TYR A 122 -7.67 -4.17 -0.56
N GLU A 123 -6.36 -4.41 -0.50
CA GLU A 123 -5.40 -3.53 0.16
C GLU A 123 -4.63 -2.63 -0.83
N GLY A 124 -4.92 -2.76 -2.12
CA GLY A 124 -4.28 -1.98 -3.19
C GLY A 124 -3.22 -2.77 -3.96
N VAL A 125 -2.39 -2.03 -4.70
CA VAL A 125 -1.23 -2.57 -5.39
C VAL A 125 -0.08 -2.69 -4.39
N GLY A 126 0.37 -3.91 -4.12
CA GLY A 126 1.49 -4.15 -3.19
C GLY A 126 2.85 -3.80 -3.80
N TRP A 127 3.05 -4.14 -5.07
CA TRP A 127 4.24 -3.84 -5.87
C TRP A 127 3.94 -3.98 -7.37
N ARG A 128 4.94 -3.72 -8.21
CA ARG A 128 4.85 -3.91 -9.67
C ARG A 128 5.61 -5.15 -10.11
N SER A 129 5.14 -5.77 -11.18
CA SER A 129 5.83 -6.82 -11.91
C SER A 129 6.53 -6.25 -13.14
N GLY A 130 7.70 -6.80 -13.41
CA GLY A 130 8.52 -6.54 -14.60
C GLY A 130 9.88 -7.23 -14.45
N GLY A 131 10.67 -7.25 -15.53
CA GLY A 131 11.93 -7.98 -15.58
C GLY A 131 11.76 -9.42 -16.10
N ARG A 132 12.72 -10.29 -15.77
CA ARG A 132 12.83 -11.65 -16.34
C ARG A 132 12.91 -12.76 -15.31
N VAL A 133 12.94 -12.44 -14.02
CA VAL A 133 13.03 -13.45 -12.96
C VAL A 133 11.62 -13.92 -12.59
N PRO A 134 11.26 -15.20 -12.83
CA PRO A 134 9.92 -15.69 -12.53
C PRO A 134 9.72 -15.84 -11.02
N LEU A 135 8.51 -15.51 -10.54
CA LEU A 135 8.01 -15.92 -9.24
C LEU A 135 6.98 -17.02 -9.40
N TYR A 136 7.33 -18.21 -8.90
CA TYR A 136 6.46 -19.37 -8.90
C TYR A 136 5.45 -19.24 -7.76
N ARG A 137 4.17 -19.45 -8.09
CA ARG A 137 3.06 -19.49 -7.14
C ARG A 137 2.69 -20.94 -6.86
N GLN A 138 2.59 -21.31 -5.58
CA GLN A 138 2.10 -22.62 -5.15
C GLN A 138 0.91 -22.44 -4.21
N TYR A 139 -0.12 -23.27 -4.37
CA TYR A 139 -1.27 -23.34 -3.49
C TYR A 139 -1.22 -24.62 -2.64
N ASN A 140 -1.47 -24.50 -1.34
CA ASN A 140 -1.60 -25.63 -0.43
C ASN A 140 -3.07 -26.07 -0.33
N PRO A 141 -3.48 -27.19 -0.95
CA PRO A 141 -4.86 -27.66 -0.84
C PRO A 141 -5.20 -28.23 0.54
N HIS A 142 -4.20 -28.49 1.40
CA HIS A 142 -4.36 -29.07 2.73
C HIS A 142 -4.32 -28.03 3.84
N VAL A 143 -4.70 -26.77 3.56
CA VAL A 143 -4.79 -25.74 4.59
C VAL A 143 -5.73 -26.18 5.70
N ASN A 144 -5.17 -26.40 6.88
CA ASN A 144 -5.96 -26.72 8.05
C ASN A 144 -6.37 -25.41 8.71
N SER A 145 -7.65 -25.07 8.61
CA SER A 145 -8.23 -23.86 9.25
C SER A 145 -7.97 -23.80 10.76
N LYS A 146 -7.67 -24.92 11.42
CA LYS A 146 -7.30 -25.01 12.84
C LYS A 146 -5.80 -24.89 13.13
N ARG A 147 -4.91 -25.01 12.13
CA ARG A 147 -3.43 -24.97 12.31
C ARG A 147 -2.74 -23.75 11.68
N HIS A 148 -3.52 -22.77 11.25
CA HIS A 148 -3.01 -21.44 10.90
C HIS A 148 -2.08 -21.43 9.67
N SER A 149 -2.16 -22.38 8.73
CA SER A 149 -1.24 -22.44 7.59
C SER A 149 -1.64 -21.52 6.44
N GLY A 150 -0.71 -20.69 5.95
CA GLY A 150 -0.92 -19.84 4.77
C GLY A 150 -1.18 -20.65 3.51
N ALA A 151 -2.16 -20.22 2.70
CA ALA A 151 -2.62 -21.00 1.56
C ALA A 151 -1.69 -20.93 0.36
N HIS A 152 -0.84 -19.90 0.25
CA HIS A 152 0.01 -19.69 -0.92
C HIS A 152 1.47 -19.42 -0.56
N ASN A 153 2.37 -19.92 -1.41
CA ASN A 153 3.79 -19.59 -1.41
C ASN A 153 4.20 -18.89 -2.72
N TYR A 154 5.16 -17.98 -2.62
CA TYR A 154 5.67 -17.21 -3.74
C TYR A 154 7.20 -17.17 -3.66
N THR A 155 7.85 -17.75 -4.66
CA THR A 155 9.32 -17.91 -4.62
C THR A 155 9.95 -17.74 -5.99
N THR A 156 11.16 -17.15 -5.99
CA THR A 156 12.04 -17.15 -7.16
C THR A 156 12.86 -18.45 -7.26
N ASN A 157 12.83 -19.28 -6.22
CA ASN A 157 13.57 -20.54 -6.15
C ASN A 157 12.76 -21.69 -6.73
N TYR A 158 13.17 -22.17 -7.91
CA TYR A 158 12.52 -23.31 -8.56
C TYR A 158 12.63 -24.61 -7.76
N ALA A 159 13.73 -24.83 -7.04
CA ALA A 159 13.91 -26.03 -6.22
C ALA A 159 12.94 -26.06 -5.02
N GLU A 160 12.66 -24.90 -4.43
CA GLU A 160 11.63 -24.76 -3.38
C GLU A 160 10.24 -25.07 -3.95
N ASN A 161 9.89 -24.48 -5.09
CA ASN A 161 8.64 -24.79 -5.81
C ASN A 161 8.51 -26.30 -6.05
N ALA A 162 9.54 -26.94 -6.61
CA ALA A 162 9.52 -28.38 -6.88
C ALA A 162 9.40 -29.21 -5.60
N SER A 163 10.01 -28.76 -4.50
CA SER A 163 9.91 -29.44 -3.19
C SER A 163 8.51 -29.36 -2.61
N LEU A 164 7.86 -28.21 -2.65
CA LEU A 164 6.48 -28.05 -2.18
C LEU A 164 5.49 -28.89 -3.01
N VAL A 165 5.70 -28.94 -4.33
CA VAL A 165 4.89 -29.80 -5.21
C VAL A 165 5.04 -31.27 -4.86
N ARG A 166 6.28 -31.75 -4.62
CA ARG A 166 6.50 -33.12 -4.12
C ARG A 166 5.84 -33.37 -2.76
N ALA A 167 5.72 -32.34 -1.93
CA ALA A 167 5.03 -32.39 -0.65
C ALA A 167 3.49 -32.25 -0.77
N GLY A 168 2.93 -32.28 -1.99
CA GLY A 168 1.48 -32.27 -2.23
C GLY A 168 0.86 -30.89 -2.44
N TRP A 169 1.67 -29.84 -2.58
CA TRP A 169 1.17 -28.52 -3.00
C TRP A 169 0.89 -28.51 -4.50
N ARG A 170 -0.01 -27.64 -4.95
CA ARG A 170 -0.32 -27.43 -6.36
C ARG A 170 0.54 -26.31 -6.91
N ALA A 171 1.29 -26.57 -7.98
CA ALA A 171 1.95 -25.51 -8.75
C ALA A 171 0.92 -24.77 -9.60
N GLU A 172 0.90 -23.45 -9.50
CA GLU A 172 0.00 -22.57 -10.27
C GLU A 172 0.73 -21.79 -11.36
N GLY A 173 1.99 -22.13 -11.59
CA GLY A 173 2.85 -21.50 -12.60
C GLY A 173 3.51 -20.20 -12.10
N VAL A 174 3.83 -19.32 -13.04
CA VAL A 174 4.45 -18.03 -12.75
C VAL A 174 3.37 -17.03 -12.40
N GLY A 175 3.37 -16.55 -11.16
CA GLY A 175 2.44 -15.51 -10.70
C GLY A 175 2.80 -14.13 -11.25
N TRP A 176 4.11 -13.82 -11.31
CA TRP A 176 4.64 -12.57 -11.87
C TRP A 176 6.16 -12.63 -12.11
N TYR A 177 6.71 -11.56 -12.67
CA TYR A 177 8.16 -11.38 -12.88
C TYR A 177 8.75 -10.27 -12.00
N ALA A 178 10.01 -10.46 -11.63
CA ALA A 178 10.86 -9.55 -10.88
C ALA A 178 12.13 -9.16 -11.67
N VAL A 179 12.78 -8.07 -11.26
CA VAL A 179 14.03 -7.61 -11.89
C VAL A 179 15.24 -8.42 -11.42
N ARG A 180 15.21 -8.95 -10.20
CA ARG A 180 16.28 -9.79 -9.64
C ARG A 180 15.75 -10.78 -8.62
N ALA A 181 16.40 -11.95 -8.55
CA ALA A 181 16.13 -12.97 -7.55
C ALA A 181 16.41 -12.45 -6.12
N GLY A 182 15.83 -13.15 -5.15
CA GLY A 182 16.06 -12.88 -3.73
C GLY A 182 17.47 -13.19 -3.28
N TYR A 183 17.83 -12.68 -2.11
CA TYR A 183 19.10 -12.95 -1.45
C TYR A 183 18.92 -12.93 0.06
N LYS A 184 19.78 -13.67 0.76
CA LYS A 184 19.86 -13.60 2.22
C LYS A 184 20.28 -12.19 2.61
N ALA A 185 19.41 -11.53 3.37
CA ALA A 185 19.71 -10.26 4.00
C ALA A 185 19.88 -10.50 5.50
N LYS A 186 20.62 -9.63 6.18
CA LYS A 186 20.79 -9.72 7.63
C LYS A 186 19.41 -9.84 8.29
N SER A 187 19.31 -10.76 9.25
CA SER A 187 18.10 -10.99 10.02
C SER A 187 17.61 -9.68 10.65
N CYS A 188 16.33 -9.62 11.01
CA CYS A 188 15.87 -8.64 11.97
C CYS A 188 16.67 -8.93 13.25
N THR A 189 17.77 -8.22 13.48
CA THR A 189 18.08 -7.86 14.86
C THR A 189 16.80 -7.19 15.35
N PRO A 190 16.10 -7.74 16.36
CA PRO A 190 15.21 -6.90 17.12
C PRO A 190 16.13 -5.79 17.57
N ARG A 191 16.00 -4.60 16.96
CA ARG A 191 16.57 -3.43 17.58
C ARG A 191 15.86 -3.47 18.91
N LYS A 192 16.58 -3.78 20.01
CA LYS A 192 16.11 -3.50 21.37
C LYS A 192 15.49 -2.14 21.21
N THR A 193 14.17 -2.10 21.23
CA THR A 193 13.48 -0.86 21.01
C THR A 193 13.90 -0.09 22.24
N SER A 194 14.89 0.79 22.10
CA SER A 194 14.88 2.02 22.88
C SER A 194 13.42 2.42 22.80
N ARG A 195 12.69 2.37 23.94
CA ARG A 195 11.26 2.66 24.05
C ARG A 195 10.93 3.64 22.93
N PRO A 196 10.03 3.31 21.97
CA PRO A 196 9.79 4.18 20.82
C PRO A 196 9.71 5.58 21.37
N LYS A 197 10.67 6.45 20.99
CA LYS A 197 10.81 7.78 21.59
C LYS A 197 9.41 8.34 21.58
N THR A 198 8.80 8.44 22.76
CA THR A 198 7.40 8.83 22.86
C THR A 198 7.35 10.21 22.23
N VAL A 199 6.70 10.32 21.07
CA VAL A 199 6.62 11.61 20.39
C VAL A 199 5.93 12.53 21.38
N ASN A 200 6.63 13.57 21.80
CA ASN A 200 6.03 14.58 22.65
C ASN A 200 5.01 15.33 21.78
N TRP A 201 3.76 14.87 21.83
CA TRP A 201 2.67 15.39 21.00
C TRP A 201 2.30 16.84 21.31
N ARG A 202 2.90 17.45 22.35
CA ARG A 202 2.78 18.88 22.62
C ARG A 202 3.90 19.69 21.96
N ALA A 203 5.11 19.14 21.82
CA ALA A 203 6.30 19.85 21.38
C ALA A 203 6.47 19.87 19.85
N ALA A 204 7.26 20.82 19.35
CA ALA A 204 7.63 20.89 17.95
C ALA A 204 8.46 19.67 17.55
N SER A 205 8.30 19.20 16.31
CA SER A 205 9.11 18.10 15.76
C SER A 205 10.58 18.49 15.54
N GLY A 206 10.90 19.78 15.55
CA GLY A 206 12.25 20.31 15.47
C GLY A 206 12.25 21.84 15.59
N ARG A 207 13.33 22.48 15.12
CA ARG A 207 13.41 23.95 15.06
C ARG A 207 12.57 24.47 13.91
N GLN A 208 11.43 25.08 14.25
CA GLN A 208 10.49 25.64 13.28
C GLN A 208 11.12 26.83 12.52
N PRO A 209 11.08 26.86 11.17
CA PRO A 209 11.69 27.94 10.39
C PRO A 209 10.79 29.18 10.32
N ASN A 210 11.40 30.33 10.01
CA ASN A 210 10.68 31.53 9.62
C ASN A 210 10.43 31.51 8.10
N LEU A 211 9.17 31.28 7.69
CA LEU A 211 8.81 31.09 6.28
C LEU A 211 8.92 32.37 5.42
N SER A 212 8.96 33.57 6.02
CA SER A 212 9.12 34.82 5.25
C SER A 212 10.45 34.91 4.50
N ARG A 213 11.45 34.15 4.95
CA ARG A 213 12.79 34.04 4.34
C ARG A 213 12.86 33.10 3.13
N TYR A 214 11.76 32.40 2.82
CA TYR A 214 11.71 31.39 1.77
C TYR A 214 10.74 31.81 0.65
N ARG A 215 10.91 31.20 -0.52
CA ARG A 215 10.04 31.36 -1.70
C ARG A 215 9.73 29.98 -2.28
N GLY A 216 8.73 29.91 -3.16
CA GLY A 216 8.29 28.66 -3.77
C GLY A 216 7.91 27.61 -2.72
N LEU A 217 7.08 28.02 -1.74
CA LEU A 217 6.69 27.16 -0.63
C LEU A 217 5.82 25.99 -1.11
N GLY A 218 5.93 24.85 -0.44
CA GLY A 218 5.09 23.68 -0.67
C GLY A 218 4.99 22.79 0.55
N VAL A 219 3.93 21.98 0.62
CA VAL A 219 3.71 21.00 1.68
C VAL A 219 3.62 19.62 1.04
N VAL A 220 4.41 18.66 1.55
CA VAL A 220 4.32 17.26 1.13
C VAL A 220 3.94 16.41 2.32
N VAL A 221 2.84 15.68 2.22
CA VAL A 221 2.42 14.68 3.20
C VAL A 221 2.82 13.31 2.67
N ASN A 222 3.63 12.58 3.43
CA ASN A 222 3.94 11.19 3.13
C ASN A 222 3.20 10.29 4.10
N ILE A 223 2.14 9.63 3.62
CA ILE A 223 1.29 8.74 4.41
C ILE A 223 2.10 7.54 4.90
N SER A 224 2.97 6.96 4.07
CA SER A 224 3.75 5.77 4.47
C SER A 224 4.70 6.05 5.64
N HIS A 225 5.25 7.27 5.71
CA HIS A 225 6.21 7.68 6.73
C HIS A 225 5.59 8.45 7.89
N GLN A 226 4.30 8.84 7.79
CA GLN A 226 3.61 9.64 8.79
C GLN A 226 4.35 10.96 9.07
N LYS A 227 4.72 11.64 7.99
CA LYS A 227 5.46 12.91 8.01
C LYS A 227 4.80 13.95 7.13
N VAL A 228 4.94 15.20 7.56
CA VAL A 228 4.66 16.38 6.72
C VAL A 228 5.97 17.14 6.53
N PHE A 229 6.30 17.44 5.28
CA PHE A 229 7.48 18.18 4.89
C PHE A 229 7.05 19.56 4.40
N ILE A 230 7.64 20.60 4.98
CA ILE A 230 7.57 21.96 4.43
C ILE A 230 8.76 22.12 3.50
N GLN A 231 8.49 22.59 2.29
CA GLN A 231 9.48 22.73 1.23
C GLN A 231 9.61 24.18 0.78
N SER A 232 10.79 24.53 0.29
CA SER A 232 11.06 25.74 -0.50
C SER A 232 11.79 25.32 -1.77
N HIS A 233 11.25 25.67 -2.94
CA HIS A 233 11.76 25.24 -4.24
C HIS A 233 11.99 23.72 -4.32
N GLY A 234 11.06 22.93 -3.75
CA GLY A 234 11.12 21.47 -3.72
C GLY A 234 12.10 20.86 -2.70
N ARG A 235 12.89 21.67 -1.99
CA ARG A 235 13.81 21.20 -0.93
C ARG A 235 13.13 21.29 0.43
N THR A 236 13.18 20.20 1.20
CA THR A 236 12.62 20.16 2.56
C THR A 236 13.38 21.09 3.50
N ILE A 237 12.66 22.03 4.13
CA ILE A 237 13.18 22.99 5.11
C ILE A 237 12.67 22.72 6.53
N TYR A 238 11.58 21.95 6.67
CA TYR A 238 11.09 21.50 7.98
C TYR A 238 10.36 20.17 7.85
N THR A 239 10.48 19.32 8.87
CA THR A 239 9.82 18.01 8.92
C THR A 239 9.03 17.87 10.21
N MET A 240 7.74 17.61 10.08
CA MET A 240 6.83 17.37 11.19
C MET A 240 6.48 15.89 11.27
N THR A 241 6.35 15.39 12.49
CA THR A 241 5.67 14.13 12.76
C THR A 241 4.17 14.33 12.63
N ALA A 242 3.52 13.42 11.92
CA ALA A 242 2.09 13.49 11.66
C ALA A 242 1.39 12.17 11.93
N SER A 243 0.07 12.20 11.98
CA SER A 243 -0.80 11.04 12.02
C SER A 243 -1.92 11.22 10.99
N THR A 244 -1.88 10.49 9.89
CA THR A 244 -2.87 10.58 8.80
C THR A 244 -4.04 9.62 9.04
N GLY A 245 -4.95 9.59 8.07
CA GLY A 245 -6.10 8.72 8.01
C GLY A 245 -5.74 7.24 8.07
N MET A 246 -6.50 6.50 8.89
CA MET A 246 -6.47 5.05 8.90
C MET A 246 -7.07 4.50 7.60
N ASN A 247 -6.71 3.27 7.23
CA ASN A 247 -7.29 2.58 6.06
C ASN A 247 -7.24 3.40 4.77
N ASN A 248 -6.16 4.17 4.60
CA ASN A 248 -5.93 5.00 3.42
C ASN A 248 -6.94 6.14 3.22
N SER A 249 -7.62 6.59 4.29
CA SER A 249 -8.70 7.57 4.19
C SER A 249 -8.23 9.01 3.98
N THR A 250 -6.93 9.32 4.14
CA THR A 250 -6.38 10.60 3.69
C THR A 250 -6.21 10.57 2.17
N PRO A 251 -6.93 11.42 1.41
CA PRO A 251 -6.96 11.33 -0.04
C PRO A 251 -5.62 11.81 -0.63
N ARG A 252 -4.97 10.95 -1.41
CA ARG A 252 -3.78 11.32 -2.18
C ARG A 252 -4.13 12.30 -3.29
N GLY A 253 -3.19 13.15 -3.66
CA GLY A 253 -3.40 14.12 -4.74
C GLY A 253 -2.68 15.42 -4.51
N ARG A 254 -3.02 16.41 -5.35
CA ARG A 254 -2.52 17.78 -5.26
C ARG A 254 -3.66 18.69 -4.85
N TYR A 255 -3.39 19.53 -3.86
CA TYR A 255 -4.34 20.43 -3.24
C TYR A 255 -3.70 21.78 -2.94
N THR A 256 -4.45 22.66 -2.29
CA THR A 256 -3.99 24.00 -1.95
C THR A 256 -4.59 24.42 -0.62
N ILE A 257 -3.78 25.06 0.23
CA ILE A 257 -4.25 25.64 1.48
C ILE A 257 -5.21 26.81 1.21
N ARG A 258 -6.38 26.86 1.87
CA ARG A 258 -7.34 27.97 1.73
C ARG A 258 -8.07 28.39 3.01
N TYR A 259 -8.47 27.44 3.85
CA TYR A 259 -9.33 27.73 5.01
C TYR A 259 -8.60 27.43 6.31
N ARG A 260 -8.89 28.17 7.37
CA ARG A 260 -8.30 27.91 8.69
C ARG A 260 -9.18 28.41 9.82
N GLY A 261 -9.04 27.80 11.00
CA GLY A 261 -9.71 28.23 12.22
C GLY A 261 -8.97 27.76 13.47
N THR A 262 -9.30 28.33 14.62
CA THR A 262 -8.59 28.05 15.88
C THR A 262 -9.03 26.75 16.53
N HIS A 263 -10.27 26.34 16.33
CA HIS A 263 -10.83 25.12 16.89
C HIS A 263 -12.01 24.62 16.04
N PHE A 264 -12.24 23.31 16.05
CA PHE A 264 -13.49 22.68 15.60
C PHE A 264 -13.85 21.54 16.56
N TYR A 265 -15.13 21.19 16.61
CA TYR A 265 -15.60 20.00 17.31
C TYR A 265 -16.59 19.24 16.45
N ASN A 266 -16.42 17.92 16.35
CA ASN A 266 -17.34 17.02 15.67
C ASN A 266 -18.10 16.18 16.72
N PRO A 267 -19.41 16.45 16.95
CA PRO A 267 -20.21 15.71 17.91
C PRO A 267 -20.33 14.20 17.62
N SER A 268 -20.32 13.82 16.33
CA SER A 268 -20.42 12.41 15.92
C SER A 268 -19.16 11.62 16.28
N GLU A 269 -17.99 12.25 16.16
CA GLU A 269 -16.71 11.64 16.55
C GLU A 269 -16.37 11.88 18.03
N ARG A 270 -17.11 12.76 18.70
CA ARG A 270 -16.82 13.25 20.07
C ARG A 270 -15.39 13.78 20.22
N MET A 271 -14.87 14.37 19.15
CA MET A 271 -13.50 14.87 19.07
C MET A 271 -13.47 16.19 18.30
N GLY A 272 -12.58 17.06 18.72
CA GLY A 272 -12.21 18.28 18.02
C GLY A 272 -10.74 18.32 17.63
N GLY A 273 -10.31 19.47 17.14
CA GLY A 273 -8.91 19.75 16.86
C GLY A 273 -8.65 21.25 16.83
N ASP A 274 -7.48 21.64 17.35
CA ASP A 274 -7.04 23.03 17.38
C ASP A 274 -6.20 23.36 16.16
N TYR A 275 -6.15 24.66 15.83
CA TYR A 275 -5.28 25.23 14.81
C TYR A 275 -5.43 24.55 13.44
N TRP A 276 -6.68 24.38 13.00
CA TRP A 276 -6.95 23.62 11.80
C TRP A 276 -6.71 24.45 10.54
N VAL A 277 -6.20 23.79 9.50
CA VAL A 277 -5.96 24.36 8.17
C VAL A 277 -6.46 23.37 7.12
N GLY A 278 -7.44 23.79 6.31
CA GLY A 278 -8.08 22.98 5.28
C GLY A 278 -7.27 22.92 3.99
N PHE A 279 -7.11 21.70 3.45
CA PHE A 279 -6.55 21.46 2.12
C PHE A 279 -7.59 20.89 1.13
N ILE A 280 -8.72 20.37 1.62
CA ILE A 280 -9.92 20.08 0.80
C ILE A 280 -11.12 20.64 1.54
N GLY A 281 -11.51 21.87 1.16
CA GLY A 281 -12.56 22.60 1.86
C GLY A 281 -12.28 22.70 3.37
N THR A 282 -13.31 22.48 4.16
CA THR A 282 -13.24 22.36 5.63
C THR A 282 -13.38 20.90 6.10
N THR A 283 -13.30 19.94 5.16
CA THR A 283 -13.51 18.51 5.43
C THR A 283 -12.20 17.80 5.75
N TYR A 284 -11.14 18.05 4.98
CA TYR A 284 -9.82 17.45 5.20
C TYR A 284 -8.83 18.52 5.65
N LEU A 285 -8.35 18.35 6.89
CA LEU A 285 -7.65 19.37 7.64
C LEU A 285 -6.28 18.88 8.09
N PHE A 286 -5.29 19.77 8.11
CA PHE A 286 -4.20 19.70 9.08
C PHE A 286 -4.70 20.25 10.40
N HIS A 287 -4.46 19.60 11.54
CA HIS A 287 -4.83 20.15 12.86
C HIS A 287 -3.99 19.51 13.97
N SER A 288 -4.11 19.98 15.20
CA SER A 288 -3.44 19.38 16.36
C SER A 288 -3.89 17.93 16.59
N VAL A 289 -3.25 17.22 17.52
CA VAL A 289 -3.85 16.02 18.09
C VAL A 289 -5.25 16.31 18.66
N PRO A 290 -6.14 15.30 18.74
CA PRO A 290 -7.55 15.51 19.10
C PRO A 290 -7.76 16.20 20.45
N THR A 291 -8.81 17.01 20.50
CA THR A 291 -9.34 17.67 21.70
C THR A 291 -10.76 17.17 21.99
N GLY A 292 -11.31 17.53 23.14
CA GLY A 292 -12.75 17.54 23.38
C GLY A 292 -13.43 18.78 22.78
N VAL A 293 -14.55 19.18 23.40
CA VAL A 293 -15.44 20.28 22.96
C VAL A 293 -14.77 21.66 23.00
N SER A 294 -13.80 21.85 23.88
CA SER A 294 -13.15 23.14 24.08
C SER A 294 -11.73 23.13 23.54
N MET A 295 -11.30 24.26 22.99
CA MET A 295 -9.91 24.47 22.60
C MET A 295 -8.96 24.15 23.76
N GLY A 296 -7.85 23.46 23.49
CA GLY A 296 -6.88 23.08 24.52
C GLY A 296 -7.27 21.87 25.38
N SER A 297 -8.48 21.32 25.24
CA SER A 297 -8.92 20.09 25.92
C SER A 297 -8.36 18.82 25.27
N TYR A 298 -7.02 18.75 25.11
CA TYR A 298 -6.34 17.66 24.41
C TYR A 298 -6.60 16.31 25.07
N ILE A 299 -6.88 15.29 24.25
CA ILE A 299 -7.11 13.92 24.68
C ILE A 299 -5.76 13.16 24.67
N PRO A 300 -5.11 12.91 25.82
CA PRO A 300 -3.73 12.43 25.84
C PRO A 300 -3.56 11.04 25.20
N SER A 301 -4.58 10.17 25.32
CA SER A 301 -4.60 8.84 24.71
C SER A 301 -4.61 8.90 23.18
N GLU A 302 -5.26 9.91 22.58
CA GLU A 302 -5.19 10.18 21.14
C GLU A 302 -3.85 10.81 20.76
N GLY A 303 -3.35 11.74 21.58
CA GLY A 303 -2.03 12.36 21.36
C GLY A 303 -0.89 11.35 21.33
N ALA A 304 -0.95 10.31 22.17
CA ALA A 304 0.02 9.22 22.19
C ALA A 304 0.07 8.39 20.89
N LYS A 305 -0.93 8.52 20.01
CA LYS A 305 -0.94 7.87 18.69
C LYS A 305 -0.11 8.63 17.64
N LEU A 306 0.34 9.86 17.92
CA LEU A 306 1.07 10.68 16.96
C LEU A 306 2.28 9.94 16.37
N GLY A 307 2.40 9.93 15.04
CA GLY A 307 3.44 9.21 14.30
C GLY A 307 3.01 7.86 13.71
N ARG A 308 1.74 7.48 13.86
CA ARG A 308 1.11 6.34 13.17
C ARG A 308 -0.28 6.73 12.62
N PRO A 309 -0.83 6.04 11.59
CA PRO A 309 -2.18 6.34 11.11
C PRO A 309 -3.20 6.26 12.24
N ALA A 310 -4.02 7.30 12.41
CA ALA A 310 -4.90 7.40 13.58
C ALA A 310 -6.15 8.27 13.37
N SER A 311 -6.34 8.91 12.21
CA SER A 311 -7.50 9.79 11.96
C SER A 311 -8.51 9.15 11.01
N HIS A 312 -9.64 9.83 10.77
CA HIS A 312 -10.63 9.46 9.74
C HIS A 312 -10.33 10.07 8.36
N GLY A 313 -9.29 10.89 8.22
CA GLY A 313 -8.89 11.46 6.92
C GLY A 313 -7.99 12.69 7.06
N CYS A 314 -8.12 13.44 8.14
CA CYS A 314 -7.27 14.59 8.47
C CYS A 314 -5.81 14.21 8.77
N VAL A 315 -4.92 15.20 8.75
CA VAL A 315 -3.51 15.08 9.12
C VAL A 315 -3.31 15.70 10.50
N ARG A 316 -3.20 14.85 11.53
CA ARG A 316 -2.94 15.27 12.91
C ARG A 316 -1.45 15.61 13.08
N LEU A 317 -1.14 16.72 13.72
CA LEU A 317 0.21 17.19 14.05
C LEU A 317 0.37 17.33 15.56
N SER A 318 1.60 17.51 16.05
CA SER A 318 1.79 17.94 17.44
C SER A 318 1.14 19.31 17.67
N VAL A 319 0.81 19.65 18.91
CA VAL A 319 0.17 20.94 19.24
C VAL A 319 1.00 22.12 18.74
N SER A 320 2.30 22.12 19.04
CA SER A 320 3.23 23.16 18.60
C SER A 320 3.38 23.22 17.07
N ASP A 321 3.41 22.08 16.38
CA ASP A 321 3.50 22.06 14.92
C ASP A 321 2.21 22.51 14.25
N ALA A 322 1.03 22.12 14.75
CA ALA A 322 -0.25 22.59 14.25
C ALA A 322 -0.40 24.10 14.41
N GLN A 323 -0.05 24.63 15.60
CA GLN A 323 -0.09 26.07 15.86
C GLN A 323 0.86 26.84 14.94
N TRP A 324 2.09 26.36 14.77
CA TRP A 324 3.05 26.98 13.86
C TRP A 324 2.59 26.91 12.41
N PHE A 325 2.06 25.76 11.95
CA PHE A 325 1.55 25.57 10.60
C PHE A 325 0.40 26.53 10.32
N TYR A 326 -0.57 26.62 11.24
CA TYR A 326 -1.70 27.55 11.20
C TYR A 326 -1.29 29.02 11.10
N ARG A 327 -0.20 29.42 11.76
CA ARG A 327 0.27 30.81 11.74
C ARG A 327 1.17 31.13 10.55
N SER A 328 1.96 30.17 10.11
CA SER A 328 3.12 30.44 9.24
C SER A 328 2.89 30.05 7.80
N VAL A 329 2.13 28.99 7.52
CA VAL A 329 1.92 28.49 6.14
C VAL A 329 0.86 29.37 5.46
N PRO A 330 1.20 30.09 4.37
CA PRO A 330 0.26 30.98 3.70
C PRO A 330 -0.85 30.22 2.96
N ASP A 331 -2.01 30.84 2.81
CA ASP A 331 -3.01 30.39 1.83
C ASP A 331 -2.42 30.42 0.42
N GLY A 332 -2.91 29.53 -0.45
CA GLY A 332 -2.33 29.32 -1.78
C GLY A 332 -1.12 28.37 -1.80
N THR A 333 -0.57 27.97 -0.65
CA THR A 333 0.54 27.01 -0.63
C THR A 333 0.09 25.65 -1.20
N PRO A 334 0.80 25.10 -2.20
CA PRO A 334 0.47 23.80 -2.76
C PRO A 334 0.74 22.67 -1.76
N VAL A 335 -0.17 21.70 -1.72
CA VAL A 335 -0.09 20.50 -0.89
C VAL A 335 -0.05 19.28 -1.80
N THR A 336 0.91 18.37 -1.61
CA THR A 336 0.94 17.07 -2.28
C THR A 336 0.85 15.97 -1.25
N ILE A 337 -0.10 15.04 -1.41
CA ILE A 337 -0.27 13.89 -0.51
C ILE A 337 0.09 12.62 -1.27
N LEU A 338 1.10 11.90 -0.74
CA LEU A 338 1.74 10.71 -1.31
C LEU A 338 1.54 9.47 -0.43
#